data_AF-A0A2A4SY02-F1
#
_entry.id   AF-A0A2A4SY02-F1
#
_cell.length_a   1.000
_cell.length_b   1.000
_cell.length_c   1.000
_cell.angle_alpha   90.00
_cell.angle_beta   90.00
_cell.angle_gamma   90.00
#
_symmetry.space_group_name_H-M   'P 1'
#
loop_
_entity.id
_entity.type
_entity.pdbx_description
1 polymer ?
#
loop_
_entity_poly.entity_id
_entity_poly.type
_entity_poly.pdbx_seq_one_letter_code
_entity_poly.pdbx_strand_id
1 'polypeptide(L)'
;IKETAKTIELEASDGISLKVGGNVLTIDASGIHLKAAVVDTNSGNGGVTAAKVTNPEIKKPLYHKLRVTKVTATVTKQKDLSEVLTYTAEVEKFENGSWAKTTDLNETQKAQINWYFIKNNDEGDKDILTDNPTNDTINIKGLEMSITVEEVNIYKYGHAHAFVVDADDENGYAVTELVRALEVINIIPKGSAGSTEAQCKAILNVGEPTEDEKAQIKWNINGNEKAELSGKDDITYDLKEEKTREVPVKAYIDGKPEDAAVIILSNDVQGEEGESNDNTTSTNSQSNSSQNEQEQNKEELTPNNMKDIKL
;
A
#
# COMPACT_ATOMS: atom_id res chain seq x y z
N ILE A 1 -60.12 -4.77 58.53
CA ILE A 1 -61.31 -5.00 57.67
C ILE A 1 -62.44 -4.17 58.26
N LYS A 2 -62.95 -3.21 57.50
CA LYS A 2 -64.14 -2.43 57.89
C LYS A 2 -65.31 -2.91 57.02
N GLU A 3 -66.43 -3.24 57.65
CA GLU A 3 -67.63 -3.69 56.95
C GLU A 3 -68.78 -2.72 57.25
N THR A 4 -69.40 -2.21 56.19
CA THR A 4 -70.65 -1.45 56.27
C THR A 4 -71.69 -2.11 55.37
N ALA A 5 -72.96 -1.72 55.50
CA ALA A 5 -73.99 -2.21 54.60
C ALA A 5 -73.56 -1.96 53.14
N LYS A 6 -73.33 -3.05 52.38
CA LYS A 6 -72.92 -3.09 50.95
C LYS A 6 -71.43 -2.80 50.65
N THR A 7 -70.53 -2.69 51.63
CA THR A 7 -69.10 -2.43 51.36
C THR A 7 -68.18 -3.17 52.32
N ILE A 8 -67.12 -3.77 51.77
CA ILE A 8 -65.99 -4.33 52.52
C ILE A 8 -64.74 -3.54 52.15
N GLU A 9 -64.06 -2.99 53.15
CA GLU A 9 -62.82 -2.26 52.99
C GLU A 9 -61.65 -2.99 53.68
N LEU A 10 -60.57 -3.18 52.92
CA LEU A 10 -59.33 -3.80 53.36
C LEU A 10 -58.23 -2.73 53.36
N GLU A 11 -57.69 -2.43 54.55
CA GLU A 11 -56.56 -1.52 54.73
C GLU A 11 -55.38 -2.33 55.28
N ALA A 12 -54.19 -2.20 54.68
CA ALA A 12 -52.95 -2.83 55.14
C ALA A 12 -51.75 -1.90 54.88
N SER A 13 -50.75 -1.92 55.79
CA SER A 13 -49.54 -1.09 55.71
C SER A 13 -48.58 -1.53 54.60
N ASP A 14 -48.45 -2.84 54.39
CA ASP A 14 -47.42 -3.44 53.55
C ASP A 14 -47.98 -4.04 52.24
N GLY A 15 -49.29 -3.88 52.02
CA GLY A 15 -50.01 -4.40 50.87
C GLY A 15 -51.01 -5.51 51.19
N ILE A 16 -51.85 -5.84 50.20
CA ILE A 16 -52.94 -6.81 50.28
C ILE A 16 -52.75 -7.82 49.16
N SER A 17 -52.73 -9.11 49.49
CA SER A 17 -52.73 -10.19 48.49
C SER A 17 -53.97 -11.07 48.61
N LEU A 18 -54.69 -11.23 47.50
CA LEU A 18 -55.78 -12.21 47.34
C LEU A 18 -55.23 -13.41 46.56
N LYS A 19 -55.26 -14.60 47.19
CA LYS A 19 -54.63 -15.82 46.64
C LYS A 19 -55.65 -16.94 46.49
N VAL A 20 -55.71 -17.53 45.30
CA VAL A 20 -56.52 -18.74 45.02
C VAL A 20 -55.68 -19.70 44.18
N GLY A 21 -55.21 -20.79 44.80
CA GLY A 21 -54.29 -21.74 44.17
C GLY A 21 -52.99 -21.06 43.72
N GLY A 22 -52.62 -21.24 42.44
CA GLY A 22 -51.46 -20.60 41.82
C GLY A 22 -51.67 -19.15 41.37
N ASN A 23 -52.90 -18.63 41.49
CA ASN A 23 -53.26 -17.28 41.06
C ASN A 23 -53.22 -16.29 42.24
N VAL A 24 -52.60 -15.13 42.02
CA VAL A 24 -52.35 -14.12 43.05
C VAL A 24 -52.60 -12.72 42.49
N LEU A 25 -53.45 -11.95 43.16
CA LEU A 25 -53.59 -10.50 42.97
C LEU A 25 -52.97 -9.81 44.19
N THR A 26 -51.97 -8.95 43.98
CA THR A 26 -51.32 -8.16 45.03
C THR A 26 -51.47 -6.68 44.75
N ILE A 27 -51.79 -5.91 45.78
CA ILE A 27 -51.81 -4.44 45.76
C ILE A 27 -50.85 -3.97 46.86
N ASP A 28 -49.79 -3.27 46.49
CA ASP A 28 -48.80 -2.73 47.43
C ASP A 28 -48.31 -1.34 46.98
N ALA A 29 -47.32 -0.77 47.68
CA ALA A 29 -46.76 0.54 47.37
C ALA A 29 -46.13 0.65 45.97
N SER A 30 -45.77 -0.47 45.33
CA SER A 30 -45.21 -0.53 43.98
C SER A 30 -46.25 -0.68 42.87
N GLY A 31 -47.51 -1.02 43.20
CA GLY A 31 -48.61 -1.08 42.25
C GLY A 31 -49.57 -2.26 42.42
N ILE A 32 -50.28 -2.58 41.33
CA ILE A 32 -51.23 -3.71 41.24
C ILE A 32 -50.60 -4.80 40.38
N HIS A 33 -50.36 -5.98 40.97
CA HIS A 33 -49.68 -7.11 40.34
C HIS A 33 -50.63 -8.30 40.23
N LEU A 34 -50.72 -8.90 39.04
CA LEU A 34 -51.52 -10.10 38.79
C LEU A 34 -50.65 -11.24 38.27
N LYS A 35 -50.59 -12.35 39.02
CA LYS A 35 -50.04 -13.63 38.57
C LYS A 35 -51.21 -14.58 38.37
N ALA A 36 -51.48 -14.99 37.14
CA ALA A 36 -52.47 -16.02 36.85
C ALA A 36 -52.04 -16.91 35.68
N ALA A 37 -52.48 -18.16 35.66
CA ALA A 37 -52.21 -19.08 34.55
C ALA A 37 -52.89 -18.64 33.25
N VAL A 38 -54.08 -18.04 33.37
CA VAL A 38 -54.85 -17.44 32.28
C VAL A 38 -55.46 -16.14 32.80
N VAL A 39 -55.35 -15.07 32.03
CA VAL A 39 -56.02 -13.79 32.30
C VAL A 39 -57.05 -13.56 31.20
N ASP A 40 -58.33 -13.55 31.56
CA ASP A 40 -59.40 -13.18 30.63
C ASP A 40 -59.47 -11.65 30.52
N THR A 41 -58.84 -11.12 29.47
CA THR A 41 -58.81 -9.68 29.16
C THR A 41 -60.13 -9.15 28.60
N ASN A 42 -61.12 -10.00 28.35
CA ASN A 42 -62.43 -9.64 27.82
C ASN A 42 -63.53 -9.55 28.89
N SER A 43 -63.21 -9.89 30.15
CA SER A 43 -64.20 -10.09 31.23
C SER A 43 -64.57 -8.86 32.09
N GLY A 44 -64.38 -7.62 31.59
CA GLY A 44 -64.70 -6.42 32.37
C GLY A 44 -65.18 -5.22 31.54
N ASN A 45 -66.11 -4.45 32.12
CA ASN A 45 -66.73 -3.22 31.58
C ASN A 45 -65.76 -2.02 31.51
N GLY A 46 -64.56 -2.23 30.94
CA GLY A 46 -63.48 -1.24 30.85
C GLY A 46 -62.09 -1.86 30.87
N GLY A 47 -61.90 -2.95 30.11
CA GLY A 47 -60.68 -3.77 30.09
C GLY A 47 -59.36 -2.96 30.04
N VAL A 48 -58.35 -3.53 30.70
CA VAL A 48 -56.97 -3.02 30.75
C VAL A 48 -56.46 -2.80 29.32
N THR A 49 -56.40 -1.55 28.89
CA THR A 49 -55.78 -1.17 27.63
C THR A 49 -54.28 -1.01 27.86
N ALA A 50 -53.53 -2.10 27.71
CA ALA A 50 -52.09 -1.99 27.57
C ALA A 50 -51.82 -1.26 26.25
N ALA A 51 -51.41 0.01 26.31
CA ALA A 51 -50.90 0.70 25.14
C ALA A 51 -49.72 -0.14 24.61
N LYS A 52 -49.84 -0.63 23.39
CA LYS A 52 -48.80 -1.40 22.71
C LYS A 52 -47.54 -0.52 22.68
N VAL A 53 -46.57 -0.80 23.55
CA VAL A 53 -45.26 -0.17 23.48
C VAL A 53 -44.62 -0.68 22.20
N THR A 54 -44.48 0.19 21.22
CA THR A 54 -43.71 -0.09 20.02
C THR A 54 -42.27 -0.34 20.45
N ASN A 55 -41.82 -1.59 20.35
CA ASN A 55 -40.39 -1.87 20.44
C ASN A 55 -39.70 -1.01 19.38
N PRO A 56 -38.80 -0.08 19.75
CA PRO A 56 -38.04 0.64 18.77
C PRO A 56 -37.25 -0.39 17.97
N GLU A 57 -37.38 -0.34 16.65
CA GLU A 57 -36.58 -1.17 15.76
C GLU A 57 -35.12 -0.71 15.92
N ILE A 58 -34.35 -1.40 16.75
CA ILE A 58 -32.92 -1.17 16.87
C ILE A 58 -32.32 -1.60 15.54
N LYS A 59 -31.99 -0.63 14.67
CA LYS A 59 -31.22 -0.89 13.46
C LYS A 59 -29.92 -1.57 13.88
N LYS A 60 -29.81 -2.87 13.62
CA LYS A 60 -28.57 -3.61 13.84
C LYS A 60 -27.44 -2.87 13.11
N PRO A 61 -26.24 -2.75 13.70
CA PRO A 61 -25.11 -2.19 12.99
C PRO A 61 -24.88 -2.99 11.70
N LEU A 62 -24.39 -2.29 10.69
CA LEU A 62 -24.23 -2.75 9.31
C LEU A 62 -23.07 -3.77 9.25
N TYR A 63 -23.23 -4.94 9.85
CA TYR A 63 -22.21 -6.01 9.77
C TYR A 63 -21.92 -6.33 8.30
N HIS A 64 -20.64 -6.39 8.00
CA HIS A 64 -19.97 -6.39 6.70
C HIS A 64 -20.66 -7.29 5.68
N LYS A 65 -21.46 -6.69 4.81
CA LYS A 65 -22.14 -7.39 3.72
C LYS A 65 -21.32 -7.42 2.45
N LEU A 66 -20.03 -7.16 2.51
CA LEU A 66 -19.17 -7.11 1.34
C LEU A 66 -17.80 -7.68 1.69
N ARG A 67 -17.28 -8.52 0.80
CA ARG A 67 -15.90 -9.02 0.87
C ARG A 67 -15.30 -9.08 -0.52
N VAL A 68 -13.99 -8.89 -0.61
CA VAL A 68 -13.25 -9.05 -1.86
C VAL A 68 -12.72 -10.47 -1.92
N THR A 69 -13.08 -11.19 -2.98
CA THR A 69 -12.67 -12.60 -3.15
C THR A 69 -11.46 -12.75 -4.06
N LYS A 70 -11.23 -11.79 -4.96
CA LYS A 70 -10.14 -11.83 -5.93
C LYS A 70 -9.88 -10.45 -6.51
N VAL A 71 -8.64 -10.20 -6.92
CA VAL A 71 -8.30 -9.11 -7.85
C VAL A 71 -7.71 -9.75 -9.11
N THR A 72 -8.05 -9.21 -10.28
CA THR A 72 -7.44 -9.60 -11.55
C THR A 72 -6.78 -8.41 -12.19
N ALA A 73 -5.54 -8.60 -12.64
CA ALA A 73 -4.84 -7.64 -13.48
C ALA A 73 -5.18 -7.88 -14.95
N THR A 74 -5.44 -6.81 -15.69
CA THR A 74 -5.63 -6.88 -17.16
C THR A 74 -4.29 -7.13 -17.86
N VAL A 75 -3.21 -6.60 -17.28
CA VAL A 75 -1.83 -6.74 -17.76
C VAL A 75 -1.01 -7.41 -16.67
N THR A 76 -0.43 -8.58 -16.96
CA THR A 76 0.42 -9.32 -16.01
C THR A 76 1.90 -9.02 -16.21
N LYS A 77 2.29 -8.54 -17.38
CA LYS A 77 3.63 -8.04 -17.71
C LYS A 77 3.49 -6.80 -18.58
N GLN A 78 3.92 -5.67 -18.04
CA GLN A 78 3.89 -4.38 -18.70
C GLN A 78 4.89 -4.38 -19.88
N LYS A 79 4.50 -3.76 -20.99
CA LYS A 79 5.36 -3.63 -22.18
C LYS A 79 6.06 -2.29 -22.27
N ASP A 80 5.42 -1.25 -21.75
CA ASP A 80 5.90 0.13 -21.79
C ASP A 80 5.40 0.91 -20.57
N LEU A 81 6.18 1.87 -20.08
CA LEU A 81 5.83 2.66 -18.88
C LEU A 81 4.55 3.49 -19.06
N SER A 82 4.17 3.85 -20.29
CA SER A 82 2.91 4.54 -20.58
C SER A 82 1.66 3.63 -20.53
N GLU A 83 1.85 2.31 -20.46
CA GLU A 83 0.75 1.35 -20.40
C GLU A 83 0.02 1.48 -19.05
N VAL A 84 -1.28 1.80 -19.12
CA VAL A 84 -2.14 1.91 -17.94
C VAL A 84 -2.47 0.51 -17.42
N LEU A 85 -2.06 0.23 -16.18
CA LEU A 85 -2.39 -1.03 -15.51
C LEU A 85 -3.80 -0.92 -14.94
N THR A 86 -4.66 -1.90 -15.23
CA THR A 86 -6.04 -1.92 -14.71
C THR A 86 -6.28 -3.20 -13.92
N TYR A 87 -6.77 -3.03 -12.71
CA TYR A 87 -7.10 -4.07 -11.75
C TYR A 87 -8.59 -4.05 -11.45
N THR A 88 -9.22 -5.23 -11.42
CA THR A 88 -10.64 -5.38 -11.13
C THR A 88 -10.84 -6.31 -9.95
N ALA A 89 -11.65 -5.89 -8.97
CA ALA A 89 -12.02 -6.70 -7.82
C ALA A 89 -13.28 -7.52 -8.10
N GLU A 90 -13.23 -8.83 -7.82
CA GLU A 90 -14.41 -9.66 -7.66
C GLU A 90 -14.88 -9.62 -6.21
N VAL A 91 -16.14 -9.26 -6.00
CA VAL A 91 -16.72 -9.14 -4.67
C VAL A 91 -17.91 -10.05 -4.48
N GLU A 92 -18.14 -10.42 -3.23
CA GLU A 92 -19.37 -11.06 -2.80
C GLU A 92 -20.13 -10.17 -1.84
N LYS A 93 -21.45 -10.16 -1.98
CA LYS A 93 -22.35 -9.44 -1.09
C LYS A 93 -23.17 -10.42 -0.27
N PHE A 94 -23.28 -10.16 1.03
CA PHE A 94 -24.10 -11.00 1.92
C PHE A 94 -25.55 -10.53 1.92
N GLU A 95 -26.44 -11.33 1.33
CA GLU A 95 -27.87 -11.08 1.30
C GLU A 95 -28.65 -12.38 1.54
N ASN A 96 -29.79 -12.27 2.23
CA ASN A 96 -30.69 -13.39 2.51
C ASN A 96 -30.03 -14.61 3.17
N GLY A 97 -28.98 -14.40 3.96
CA GLY A 97 -28.27 -15.46 4.68
C GLY A 97 -27.17 -16.16 3.87
N SER A 98 -26.84 -15.67 2.67
CA SER A 98 -25.79 -16.23 1.81
C SER A 98 -24.91 -15.16 1.18
N TRP A 99 -23.65 -15.51 0.92
CA TRP A 99 -22.77 -14.73 0.06
C TRP A 99 -23.08 -15.01 -1.41
N ALA A 100 -23.18 -13.96 -2.21
CA ALA A 100 -23.37 -14.07 -3.64
C ALA A 100 -22.43 -13.11 -4.37
N LYS A 101 -21.76 -13.60 -5.41
CA LYS A 101 -20.97 -12.76 -6.32
C LYS A 101 -21.84 -11.67 -6.92
N THR A 102 -21.34 -10.44 -6.94
CA THR A 102 -22.06 -9.32 -7.55
C THR A 102 -21.09 -8.26 -8.07
N THR A 103 -21.56 -7.50 -9.05
CA THR A 103 -20.94 -6.23 -9.48
C THR A 103 -21.87 -5.04 -9.20
N ASP A 104 -23.10 -5.30 -8.78
CA ASP A 104 -24.12 -4.29 -8.49
C ASP A 104 -23.97 -3.78 -7.06
N LEU A 105 -23.11 -2.77 -6.91
CA LEU A 105 -22.86 -2.07 -5.67
C LEU A 105 -23.32 -0.62 -5.78
N ASN A 106 -23.95 -0.11 -4.72
CA ASN A 106 -24.17 1.33 -4.59
C ASN A 106 -22.88 2.06 -4.16
N GLU A 107 -22.90 3.40 -4.22
CA GLU A 107 -21.73 4.23 -3.91
C GLU A 107 -21.19 4.04 -2.48
N THR A 108 -22.08 3.85 -1.50
CA THR A 108 -21.65 3.56 -0.11
C THR A 108 -20.92 2.23 -0.01
N GLN A 109 -21.34 1.21 -0.76
CA GLN A 109 -20.69 -0.09 -0.77
C GLN A 109 -19.36 -0.07 -1.53
N LYS A 110 -19.30 0.67 -2.66
CA LYS A 110 -18.04 0.87 -3.39
C LYS A 110 -16.99 1.55 -2.52
N ALA A 111 -17.40 2.55 -1.74
CA ALA A 111 -16.52 3.28 -0.83
C ALA A 111 -15.98 2.43 0.34
N GLN A 112 -16.51 1.22 0.57
CA GLN A 112 -15.97 0.30 1.57
C GLN A 112 -14.74 -0.48 1.06
N ILE A 113 -14.52 -0.50 -0.26
CA ILE A 113 -13.40 -1.22 -0.87
C ILE A 113 -12.19 -0.30 -0.85
N ASN A 114 -11.18 -0.71 -0.10
CA ASN A 114 -9.88 -0.06 -0.05
C ASN A 114 -8.99 -0.70 -1.09
N TRP A 115 -8.28 0.16 -1.82
CA TRP A 115 -7.33 -0.25 -2.83
C TRP A 115 -5.95 0.25 -2.42
N TYR A 116 -4.95 -0.60 -2.59
CA TYR A 116 -3.55 -0.24 -2.42
C TYR A 116 -2.76 -0.75 -3.62
N PHE A 117 -1.82 0.05 -4.09
CA PHE A 117 -0.84 -0.33 -5.09
C PHE A 117 0.55 -0.04 -4.56
N ILE A 118 1.41 -1.05 -4.61
CA ILE A 118 2.73 -1.04 -4.00
C ILE A 118 3.73 -1.54 -5.02
N LYS A 119 4.94 -0.98 -5.01
CA LYS A 119 6.02 -1.40 -5.90
C LYS A 119 7.23 -1.86 -5.11
N ASN A 120 7.76 -3.02 -5.45
CA ASN A 120 9.00 -3.53 -4.86
C ASN A 120 9.72 -4.46 -5.88
N ASN A 121 10.76 -5.15 -5.41
CA ASN A 121 11.55 -6.08 -6.23
C ASN A 121 11.35 -7.55 -5.85
N ASP A 122 10.38 -7.85 -4.98
CA ASP A 122 10.07 -9.21 -4.52
C ASP A 122 8.62 -9.57 -4.91
N GLU A 123 8.49 -10.47 -5.90
CA GLU A 123 7.20 -10.96 -6.39
C GLU A 123 6.30 -11.55 -5.29
N GLY A 124 6.91 -12.07 -4.23
CA GLY A 124 6.24 -12.74 -3.12
C GLY A 124 5.89 -11.83 -1.95
N ASP A 125 6.40 -10.60 -1.94
CA ASP A 125 6.12 -9.66 -0.86
C ASP A 125 4.71 -9.09 -1.01
N LYS A 126 3.89 -9.34 0.01
CA LYS A 126 2.47 -8.94 0.05
C LYS A 126 2.19 -8.04 1.25
N ASP A 127 3.22 -7.60 1.97
CA ASP A 127 3.03 -6.69 3.07
C ASP A 127 2.65 -5.30 2.52
N ILE A 128 1.64 -4.71 3.14
CA ILE A 128 1.12 -3.39 2.78
C ILE A 128 1.73 -2.32 3.69
N LEU A 129 2.18 -2.70 4.90
CA LEU A 129 2.52 -1.76 5.98
C LEU A 129 3.98 -1.32 5.96
N THR A 130 4.87 -2.15 5.45
CA THR A 130 6.32 -1.87 5.40
C THR A 130 6.75 -1.13 4.15
N ASP A 131 5.89 -1.10 3.14
CA ASP A 131 6.28 -0.66 1.80
C ASP A 131 5.96 0.82 1.57
N ASN A 132 6.80 1.46 0.76
CA ASN A 132 6.74 2.89 0.55
C ASN A 132 5.48 3.28 -0.26
N PRO A 133 4.82 4.39 0.09
CA PRO A 133 3.77 4.94 -0.76
C PRO A 133 4.36 5.29 -2.13
N THR A 134 3.63 4.91 -3.18
CA THR A 134 4.03 5.21 -4.55
C THR A 134 3.62 6.64 -4.96
N ASN A 135 4.41 7.26 -5.84
CA ASN A 135 4.07 8.52 -6.52
C ASN A 135 3.32 8.29 -7.84
N ASP A 136 2.92 7.04 -8.14
CA ASP A 136 2.15 6.71 -9.33
C ASP A 136 0.79 7.44 -9.36
N THR A 137 0.26 7.65 -10.56
CA THR A 137 -1.10 8.18 -10.69
C THR A 137 -2.11 7.06 -10.51
N ILE A 138 -2.83 7.09 -9.40
CA ILE A 138 -3.84 6.10 -9.04
C ILE A 138 -5.25 6.66 -9.23
N ASN A 139 -6.09 5.96 -9.99
CA ASN A 139 -7.50 6.28 -10.16
C ASN A 139 -8.36 5.09 -9.72
N ILE A 140 -9.22 5.31 -8.74
CA ILE A 140 -10.11 4.28 -8.19
C ILE A 140 -11.55 4.61 -8.55
N LYS A 141 -12.23 3.64 -9.18
CA LYS A 141 -13.64 3.71 -9.57
C LYS A 141 -14.39 2.48 -9.06
N GLY A 142 -14.60 2.43 -7.75
CA GLY A 142 -15.31 1.34 -7.08
C GLY A 142 -14.59 0.01 -7.19
N LEU A 143 -15.01 -0.85 -8.12
CA LEU A 143 -14.44 -2.19 -8.34
C LEU A 143 -13.20 -2.19 -9.22
N GLU A 144 -12.80 -1.04 -9.75
CA GLU A 144 -11.63 -0.92 -10.62
C GLU A 144 -10.62 0.08 -10.06
N MET A 145 -9.36 -0.27 -10.18
CA MET A 145 -8.22 0.61 -9.93
C MET A 145 -7.36 0.66 -11.20
N SER A 146 -7.06 1.86 -11.67
CA SER A 146 -6.14 2.10 -12.78
C SER A 146 -4.90 2.83 -12.28
N ILE A 147 -3.73 2.38 -12.74
CA ILE A 147 -2.43 2.91 -12.35
C ILE A 147 -1.67 3.35 -13.61
N THR A 148 -1.15 4.56 -13.58
CA THR A 148 -0.08 4.99 -14.48
C THR A 148 1.22 5.05 -13.67
N VAL A 149 2.13 4.14 -14.00
CA VAL A 149 3.43 4.01 -13.34
C VAL A 149 4.31 5.22 -13.68
N GLU A 150 5.07 5.72 -12.72
CA GLU A 150 6.01 6.82 -12.93
C GLU A 150 7.08 6.49 -13.98
N GLU A 151 7.50 7.51 -14.74
CA GLU A 151 8.50 7.36 -15.82
C GLU A 151 9.89 6.95 -15.32
N VAL A 152 10.17 7.11 -14.03
CA VAL A 152 11.46 6.80 -13.38
C VAL A 152 11.40 5.50 -12.57
N ASN A 153 10.41 4.64 -12.80
CA ASN A 153 10.22 3.43 -12.02
C ASN A 153 11.42 2.47 -12.09
N ILE A 154 12.01 2.12 -10.96
CA ILE A 154 13.10 1.13 -10.86
C ILE A 154 12.66 -0.21 -10.25
N TYR A 155 11.39 -0.34 -9.88
CA TYR A 155 10.83 -1.53 -9.24
C TYR A 155 10.31 -2.54 -10.24
N LYS A 156 10.54 -3.83 -9.97
CA LYS A 156 10.20 -4.92 -10.88
C LYS A 156 8.75 -5.38 -10.79
N TYR A 157 8.12 -5.25 -9.63
CA TYR A 157 6.78 -5.77 -9.39
C TYR A 157 5.85 -4.71 -8.83
N GLY A 158 4.61 -4.72 -9.33
CA GLY A 158 3.50 -3.91 -8.86
C GLY A 158 2.43 -4.81 -8.24
N HIS A 159 2.13 -4.56 -6.97
CA HIS A 159 1.26 -5.35 -6.12
C HIS A 159 -0.03 -4.59 -5.89
N ALA A 160 -1.14 -5.11 -6.42
CA ALA A 160 -2.46 -4.53 -6.25
C ALA A 160 -3.26 -5.31 -5.22
N HIS A 161 -3.70 -4.62 -4.17
CA HIS A 161 -4.51 -5.17 -3.09
C HIS A 161 -5.87 -4.50 -3.09
N ALA A 162 -6.92 -5.28 -2.87
CA ALA A 162 -8.26 -4.77 -2.61
C ALA A 162 -8.90 -5.51 -1.44
N PHE A 163 -9.45 -4.76 -0.48
CA PHE A 163 -10.07 -5.33 0.71
C PHE A 163 -11.12 -4.41 1.34
N VAL A 164 -11.98 -4.97 2.18
CA VAL A 164 -12.95 -4.22 2.99
C VAL A 164 -12.43 -4.18 4.43
N VAL A 165 -12.45 -3.00 5.07
CA VAL A 165 -12.00 -2.86 6.47
C VAL A 165 -12.80 -3.83 7.35
N ASP A 166 -12.09 -4.62 8.17
CA ASP A 166 -12.58 -5.69 9.05
C ASP A 166 -13.10 -6.99 8.38
N ALA A 167 -12.70 -7.29 7.14
CA ALA A 167 -12.83 -8.64 6.61
C ALA A 167 -11.73 -9.53 7.21
N ASP A 168 -12.10 -10.46 8.09
CA ASP A 168 -11.15 -11.23 8.91
C ASP A 168 -10.14 -12.08 8.08
N ASP A 169 -10.44 -12.47 6.83
CA ASP A 169 -9.58 -13.43 6.10
C ASP A 169 -9.58 -13.29 4.55
N GLU A 170 -10.34 -12.36 3.96
CA GLU A 170 -10.52 -12.30 2.49
C GLU A 170 -10.12 -10.95 1.88
N ASN A 171 -8.92 -10.93 1.31
CA ASN A 171 -8.32 -9.81 0.59
C ASN A 171 -7.96 -10.25 -0.84
N GLY A 172 -8.40 -9.47 -1.83
CA GLY A 172 -8.01 -9.70 -3.20
C GLY A 172 -6.60 -9.20 -3.47
N TYR A 173 -5.85 -9.95 -4.28
CA TYR A 173 -4.47 -9.67 -4.63
C TYR A 173 -4.20 -9.98 -6.11
N ALA A 174 -3.43 -9.13 -6.78
CA ALA A 174 -2.81 -9.39 -8.06
C ALA A 174 -1.43 -8.76 -8.14
N VAL A 175 -0.55 -9.36 -8.96
CA VAL A 175 0.80 -8.85 -9.23
C VAL A 175 0.99 -8.64 -10.72
N THR A 176 1.73 -7.60 -11.08
CA THR A 176 2.13 -7.28 -12.45
C THR A 176 3.65 -7.09 -12.48
N GLU A 177 4.34 -7.72 -13.43
CA GLU A 177 5.74 -7.40 -13.73
C GLU A 177 5.80 -6.05 -14.45
N LEU A 178 6.55 -5.10 -13.89
CA LEU A 178 6.64 -3.73 -14.35
C LEU A 178 7.84 -3.52 -15.28
N VAL A 179 7.70 -2.58 -16.21
CA VAL A 179 8.86 -2.06 -16.94
C VAL A 179 9.67 -1.18 -16.00
N ARG A 180 10.99 -1.27 -16.09
CA ARG A 180 11.92 -0.42 -15.34
C ARG A 180 12.55 0.63 -16.25
N ALA A 181 12.66 1.85 -15.74
CA ALA A 181 13.39 2.94 -16.35
C ALA A 181 14.89 2.71 -16.13
N LEU A 182 15.53 2.06 -17.09
CA LEU A 182 16.95 1.72 -17.00
C LEU A 182 17.85 2.92 -17.27
N GLU A 183 18.92 3.02 -16.49
CA GLU A 183 20.03 3.94 -16.70
C GLU A 183 21.35 3.24 -16.34
N VAL A 184 22.43 3.56 -17.05
CA VAL A 184 23.78 3.13 -16.65
C VAL A 184 24.35 4.18 -15.70
N ILE A 185 24.44 3.86 -14.42
CA ILE A 185 24.87 4.82 -13.39
C ILE A 185 26.38 4.83 -13.18
N ASN A 186 27.08 3.77 -13.59
CA ASN A 186 28.52 3.67 -13.41
C ASN A 186 29.15 2.65 -14.36
N ILE A 187 30.46 2.78 -14.59
CA ILE A 187 31.31 1.77 -15.22
C ILE A 187 32.46 1.45 -14.27
N ILE A 188 32.60 0.18 -13.93
CA ILE A 188 33.71 -0.30 -13.10
C ILE A 188 34.76 -0.92 -14.01
N PRO A 189 35.97 -0.34 -14.11
CA PRO A 189 37.08 -1.03 -14.76
C PRO A 189 37.46 -2.25 -13.94
N LYS A 190 37.58 -3.39 -14.61
CA LYS A 190 38.06 -4.65 -14.06
C LYS A 190 39.46 -4.89 -14.64
N GLY A 191 40.43 -5.15 -13.77
CA GLY A 191 41.80 -5.45 -14.19
C GLY A 191 42.86 -4.54 -13.56
N SER A 192 44.11 -4.93 -13.76
CA SER A 192 45.29 -4.26 -13.22
C SER A 192 45.80 -3.19 -14.20
N ALA A 193 46.35 -2.09 -13.67
CA ALA A 193 47.04 -1.08 -14.46
C ALA A 193 48.12 -1.71 -15.36
N GLY A 194 48.21 -1.25 -16.62
CA GLY A 194 49.21 -1.70 -17.60
C GLY A 194 48.80 -2.91 -18.46
N SER A 195 47.55 -3.38 -18.37
CA SER A 195 47.01 -4.37 -19.30
C SER A 195 46.71 -3.74 -20.67
N THR A 196 47.03 -4.45 -21.76
CA THR A 196 46.62 -4.05 -23.10
C THR A 196 45.15 -4.32 -23.38
N GLU A 197 44.49 -5.10 -22.51
CA GLU A 197 43.06 -5.35 -22.53
C GLU A 197 42.37 -4.61 -21.39
N ALA A 198 41.34 -3.84 -21.71
CA ALA A 198 40.44 -3.23 -20.76
C ALA A 198 39.24 -4.14 -20.51
N GLN A 199 38.99 -4.49 -19.25
CA GLN A 199 37.70 -5.10 -18.87
C GLN A 199 36.85 -4.03 -18.20
N CYS A 200 35.59 -3.91 -18.59
CA CYS A 200 34.67 -2.90 -18.05
C CYS A 200 33.33 -3.56 -17.73
N LYS A 201 32.78 -3.23 -16.56
CA LYS A 201 31.42 -3.62 -16.18
C LYS A 201 30.51 -2.41 -16.07
N ALA A 202 29.44 -2.37 -16.86
CA ALA A 202 28.36 -1.41 -16.70
C ALA A 202 27.48 -1.78 -15.49
N ILE A 203 27.12 -0.78 -14.70
CA ILE A 203 26.23 -0.91 -13.54
C ILE A 203 24.94 -0.15 -13.83
N LEU A 204 23.81 -0.84 -13.76
CA LEU A 204 22.50 -0.25 -13.93
C LEU A 204 21.95 0.31 -12.61
N ASN A 205 21.02 1.26 -12.69
CA ASN A 205 20.25 1.80 -11.56
C ASN A 205 19.29 0.80 -10.89
N VAL A 206 19.30 -0.47 -11.30
CA VAL A 206 18.43 -1.53 -10.79
C VAL A 206 19.25 -2.68 -10.21
N GLY A 207 18.70 -3.31 -9.18
CA GLY A 207 19.20 -4.60 -8.67
C GLY A 207 18.85 -5.75 -9.62
N GLU A 208 19.78 -6.70 -9.76
CA GLU A 208 19.61 -7.96 -10.52
C GLU A 208 18.90 -7.76 -11.88
N PRO A 209 19.54 -7.05 -12.83
CA PRO A 209 18.95 -6.83 -14.15
C PRO A 209 18.79 -8.16 -14.90
N THR A 210 17.66 -8.28 -15.61
CA THR A 210 17.35 -9.41 -16.50
C THR A 210 18.18 -9.34 -17.77
N GLU A 211 18.25 -10.45 -18.51
CA GLU A 211 18.98 -10.51 -19.77
C GLU A 211 18.39 -9.56 -20.83
N ASP A 212 17.08 -9.39 -20.87
CA ASP A 212 16.41 -8.45 -21.79
C ASP A 212 16.76 -6.98 -21.48
N GLU A 213 17.01 -6.65 -20.21
CA GLU A 213 17.43 -5.31 -19.79
C GLU A 213 18.92 -5.08 -20.08
N LYS A 214 19.77 -6.09 -19.82
CA LYS A 214 21.18 -6.03 -20.21
C LYS A 214 21.35 -5.91 -21.72
N ALA A 215 20.48 -6.55 -22.51
CA ALA A 215 20.49 -6.50 -23.96
C ALA A 215 20.37 -5.06 -24.52
N GLN A 216 19.84 -4.12 -23.72
CA GLN A 216 19.70 -2.71 -24.10
C GLN A 216 20.97 -1.89 -23.91
N ILE A 217 22.00 -2.42 -23.22
CA ILE A 217 23.25 -1.70 -22.98
C ILE A 217 24.01 -1.54 -24.31
N LYS A 218 24.44 -0.31 -24.60
CA LYS A 218 25.33 0.06 -25.71
C LYS A 218 26.65 0.55 -25.18
N TRP A 219 27.71 0.28 -25.94
CA TRP A 219 29.07 0.71 -25.63
C TRP A 219 29.61 1.61 -26.73
N ASN A 220 30.18 2.74 -26.33
CA ASN A 220 30.91 3.65 -27.20
C ASN A 220 32.34 3.81 -26.67
N ILE A 221 33.32 3.51 -27.50
CA ILE A 221 34.73 3.59 -27.16
C ILE A 221 35.39 4.59 -28.10
N ASN A 222 36.00 5.62 -27.51
CA ASN A 222 36.68 6.69 -28.23
C ASN A 222 35.83 7.37 -29.33
N GLY A 223 34.54 7.55 -29.06
CA GLY A 223 33.59 8.16 -29.99
C GLY A 223 32.95 7.17 -30.98
N ASN A 224 33.35 5.91 -31.00
CA ASN A 224 32.82 4.89 -31.90
C ASN A 224 31.90 3.91 -31.16
N GLU A 225 30.68 3.72 -31.65
CA GLU A 225 29.80 2.67 -31.14
C GLU A 225 30.32 1.29 -31.53
N LYS A 226 30.34 0.36 -30.57
CA LYS A 226 30.87 -1.00 -30.73
C LYS A 226 29.72 -1.99 -30.70
N ALA A 227 29.17 -2.32 -31.87
CA ALA A 227 28.00 -3.18 -32.00
C ALA A 227 28.21 -4.59 -31.42
N GLU A 228 29.43 -5.12 -31.55
CA GLU A 228 29.86 -6.43 -31.03
C GLU A 228 29.89 -6.52 -29.49
N LEU A 229 29.90 -5.36 -28.82
CA LEU A 229 29.87 -5.24 -27.37
C LEU A 229 28.45 -4.95 -26.83
N SER A 230 27.52 -4.60 -27.70
CA SER A 230 26.14 -4.30 -27.30
C SER A 230 25.45 -5.50 -26.66
N GLY A 231 24.61 -5.22 -25.66
CA GLY A 231 23.87 -6.20 -24.90
C GLY A 231 24.67 -6.94 -23.83
N LYS A 232 25.92 -6.51 -23.56
CA LYS A 232 26.79 -7.07 -22.53
C LYS A 232 26.96 -6.06 -21.40
N ASP A 233 26.75 -6.51 -20.17
CA ASP A 233 27.06 -5.74 -18.97
C ASP A 233 28.56 -5.83 -18.60
N ASP A 234 29.25 -6.88 -19.04
CA ASP A 234 30.70 -7.05 -18.90
C ASP A 234 31.36 -7.18 -20.28
N ILE A 235 32.34 -6.35 -20.56
CA ILE A 235 33.07 -6.32 -21.83
C ILE A 235 34.57 -6.47 -21.61
N THR A 236 35.25 -7.02 -22.60
CA THR A 236 36.70 -6.97 -22.75
C THR A 236 37.02 -6.32 -24.09
N TYR A 237 37.94 -5.36 -24.08
CA TYR A 237 38.31 -4.58 -25.25
C TYR A 237 39.83 -4.43 -25.36
N ASP A 238 40.40 -4.61 -26.55
CA ASP A 238 41.84 -4.43 -26.79
C ASP A 238 42.16 -2.94 -26.99
N LEU A 239 42.86 -2.34 -26.03
CA LEU A 239 43.25 -0.93 -26.08
C LEU A 239 44.27 -0.64 -27.19
N LYS A 240 44.96 -1.66 -27.74
CA LYS A 240 45.88 -1.47 -28.88
C LYS A 240 45.18 -1.01 -30.16
N GLU A 241 43.88 -1.21 -30.27
CA GLU A 241 43.09 -0.69 -31.38
C GLU A 241 43.02 0.85 -31.36
N GLU A 242 43.25 1.46 -30.19
CA GLU A 242 43.16 2.89 -29.97
C GLU A 242 44.51 3.58 -30.14
N LYS A 243 44.49 4.75 -30.79
CA LYS A 243 45.69 5.56 -31.07
C LYS A 243 45.95 6.65 -30.02
N THR A 244 45.07 6.77 -29.04
CA THR A 244 45.12 7.82 -28.03
C THR A 244 45.56 7.25 -26.69
N ARG A 245 46.30 8.05 -25.90
CA ARG A 245 46.73 7.71 -24.54
C ARG A 245 45.55 7.66 -23.57
N GLU A 246 44.55 8.50 -23.80
CA GLU A 246 43.29 8.49 -23.06
C GLU A 246 42.19 7.93 -23.96
N VAL A 247 41.49 6.91 -23.47
CA VAL A 247 40.43 6.22 -24.19
C VAL A 247 39.14 6.41 -23.38
N PRO A 248 38.25 7.34 -23.78
CA PRO A 248 36.97 7.50 -23.13
C PRO A 248 36.06 6.32 -23.48
N VAL A 249 35.54 5.66 -22.45
CA VAL A 249 34.59 4.55 -22.55
C VAL A 249 33.26 5.01 -21.99
N LYS A 250 32.22 4.89 -22.81
CA LYS A 250 30.84 5.23 -22.44
C LYS A 250 29.96 4.00 -22.52
N ALA A 251 29.03 3.90 -21.58
CA ALA A 251 27.96 2.91 -21.58
C ALA A 251 26.64 3.60 -21.30
N TYR A 252 25.60 3.24 -22.07
CA TYR A 252 24.26 3.83 -21.98
C TYR A 252 23.19 2.82 -22.39
N ILE A 253 21.93 3.16 -22.13
CA ILE A 253 20.77 2.40 -22.61
C ILE A 253 20.41 2.84 -24.01
N ASP A 254 20.07 1.89 -24.89
CA ASP A 254 19.69 2.16 -26.28
C ASP A 254 18.67 3.30 -26.39
N GLY A 255 18.92 4.24 -27.30
CA GLY A 255 18.12 5.45 -27.47
C GLY A 255 18.36 6.58 -26.47
N LYS A 256 19.24 6.41 -25.45
CA LYS A 256 19.57 7.42 -24.43
C LYS A 256 21.09 7.67 -24.27
N PRO A 257 21.83 8.04 -25.33
CA PRO A 257 23.27 8.30 -25.23
C PRO A 257 23.65 9.49 -24.32
N GLU A 258 22.72 10.40 -24.04
CA GLU A 258 22.88 11.55 -23.15
C GLU A 258 23.03 11.15 -21.66
N ASP A 259 22.44 10.01 -21.26
CA ASP A 259 22.46 9.50 -19.89
C ASP A 259 23.63 8.52 -19.66
N ALA A 260 24.70 8.65 -20.45
CA ALA A 260 25.81 7.71 -20.43
C ALA A 260 26.69 7.88 -19.18
N ALA A 261 27.03 6.75 -18.55
CA ALA A 261 28.19 6.69 -17.66
C ALA A 261 29.48 6.74 -18.49
N VAL A 262 30.50 7.43 -17.98
CA VAL A 262 31.77 7.63 -18.68
C VAL A 262 32.94 7.36 -17.74
N ILE A 263 33.93 6.62 -18.23
CA ILE A 263 35.25 6.52 -17.61
C ILE A 263 36.34 6.80 -18.65
N ILE A 264 37.54 7.16 -18.18
CA ILE A 264 38.72 7.35 -19.03
C ILE A 264 39.71 6.26 -18.67
N LEU A 265 40.09 5.45 -19.66
CA LEU A 265 41.14 4.46 -19.54
C LEU A 265 42.45 5.03 -20.08
N SER A 266 43.55 4.68 -19.42
CA SER A 266 44.89 4.97 -19.92
C SER A 266 45.38 3.84 -20.82
N ASN A 267 45.84 4.18 -22.02
CA ASN A 267 46.42 3.29 -23.00
C ASN A 267 47.91 3.62 -23.16
N ASP A 268 48.75 2.59 -23.02
CA ASP A 268 50.19 2.71 -23.25
C ASP A 268 50.48 2.68 -24.75
N VAL A 269 50.23 3.80 -25.42
CA VAL A 269 50.63 3.99 -26.82
C VAL A 269 52.16 3.91 -26.87
N GLN A 270 52.72 2.85 -27.45
CA GLN A 270 54.16 2.75 -27.69
C GLN A 270 54.57 3.83 -28.70
N GLY A 271 55.02 4.98 -28.20
CA GLY A 271 55.58 6.06 -29.03
C GLY A 271 55.79 7.38 -28.30
N GLU A 272 57.03 7.58 -27.84
CA GLU A 272 57.69 8.81 -27.40
C GLU A 272 57.51 9.26 -25.93
N GLU A 273 58.68 9.43 -25.30
CA GLU A 273 58.93 9.80 -23.91
C GLU A 273 58.18 11.07 -23.48
N GLY A 274 57.58 11.04 -22.28
CA GLY A 274 56.99 12.24 -21.68
C GLY A 274 56.17 11.95 -20.43
N GLU A 275 56.89 11.80 -19.30
CA GLU A 275 56.48 11.95 -17.90
C GLU A 275 55.20 11.24 -17.40
N SER A 276 55.44 10.35 -16.43
CA SER A 276 54.44 9.80 -15.52
C SER A 276 53.86 10.90 -14.64
N ASN A 277 52.54 11.06 -14.63
CA ASN A 277 51.83 11.58 -13.47
C ASN A 277 50.65 10.65 -13.21
N ASP A 278 50.81 9.81 -12.19
CA ASP A 278 49.69 9.14 -11.53
C ASP A 278 48.73 10.22 -11.03
N ASN A 279 47.52 10.26 -11.59
CA ASN A 279 46.39 10.92 -10.94
C ASN A 279 45.08 10.26 -11.36
N THR A 280 44.68 9.26 -10.58
CA THR A 280 43.32 8.72 -10.61
C THR A 280 42.37 9.82 -10.11
N THR A 281 41.74 10.55 -11.02
CA THR A 281 40.72 11.53 -10.67
C THR A 281 39.35 10.94 -11.01
N SER A 282 38.69 10.39 -9.99
CA SER A 282 37.27 10.06 -10.05
C SER A 282 36.47 11.37 -10.00
N THR A 283 36.02 11.89 -11.15
CA THR A 283 35.05 12.98 -11.17
C THR A 283 33.66 12.41 -11.00
N ASN A 284 33.14 12.54 -9.78
CA ASN A 284 31.75 12.32 -9.41
C ASN A 284 30.92 13.49 -9.97
N SER A 285 30.03 13.25 -10.92
CA SER A 285 28.92 14.16 -11.21
C SER A 285 27.79 13.83 -10.25
N GLN A 286 27.78 14.53 -9.11
CA GLN A 286 26.69 14.53 -8.14
C GLN A 286 25.64 15.56 -8.59
N SER A 287 24.46 15.09 -8.99
CA SER A 287 23.24 15.89 -9.05
C SER A 287 22.48 15.70 -7.73
N ASN A 288 22.33 16.78 -6.97
CA ASN A 288 21.67 16.84 -5.66
C ASN A 288 20.23 16.29 -5.66
N SER A 289 19.87 15.55 -4.60
CA SER A 289 18.75 15.97 -3.74
C SER A 289 18.84 15.38 -2.32
N SER A 290 18.64 16.28 -1.35
CA SER A 290 18.00 16.05 -0.04
C SER A 290 18.74 15.29 1.07
N GLN A 291 19.33 16.01 2.03
CA GLN A 291 18.77 16.21 3.41
C GLN A 291 19.84 16.59 4.46
N ASN A 292 19.39 17.45 5.39
CA ASN A 292 19.81 17.59 6.78
C ASN A 292 21.17 18.25 7.12
N GLU A 293 21.11 19.54 7.44
CA GLU A 293 22.00 20.16 8.42
C GLU A 293 21.37 20.07 9.82
N GLN A 294 22.04 19.33 10.70
CA GLN A 294 22.00 19.52 12.15
C GLN A 294 23.44 19.68 12.65
N GLU A 295 23.56 20.39 13.78
CA GLU A 295 24.76 20.72 14.58
C GLU A 295 25.33 22.13 14.31
N GLN A 296 25.68 22.96 15.30
CA GLN A 296 25.67 22.86 16.76
C GLN A 296 25.90 24.28 17.33
N ASN A 297 25.30 24.54 18.50
CA ASN A 297 25.81 25.33 19.63
C ASN A 297 26.70 26.57 19.41
N LYS A 298 26.22 27.71 19.92
CA LYS A 298 27.00 28.52 20.87
C LYS A 298 26.09 29.19 21.91
N GLU A 299 26.51 29.06 23.15
CA GLU A 299 25.92 29.54 24.40
C GLU A 299 25.63 31.05 24.40
N GLU A 300 24.52 31.45 25.03
CA GLU A 300 24.55 32.54 25.99
C GLU A 300 23.45 32.39 27.06
N LEU A 301 23.81 32.82 28.26
CA LEU A 301 23.28 32.41 29.55
C LEU A 301 22.31 33.46 30.15
N THR A 302 21.19 32.96 30.71
CA THR A 302 20.38 33.49 31.85
C THR A 302 19.33 34.62 31.63
N PRO A 303 18.41 34.86 32.60
CA PRO A 303 17.28 34.01 33.04
C PRO A 303 15.96 34.83 33.20
N ASN A 304 14.91 34.19 33.74
CA ASN A 304 13.58 34.73 34.17
C ASN A 304 12.47 34.58 33.11
N ASN A 305 11.25 34.14 33.39
CA ASN A 305 10.53 34.00 34.65
C ASN A 305 9.54 32.83 34.57
N MET A 306 9.50 32.09 35.65
CA MET A 306 8.42 31.19 36.06
C MET A 306 7.12 32.00 36.19
N LYS A 307 6.02 31.50 35.61
CA LYS A 307 4.69 31.68 36.19
C LYS A 307 3.75 30.57 35.70
N ASP A 308 3.22 29.89 36.70
CA ASP A 308 2.11 28.96 36.70
C ASP A 308 1.00 29.33 35.73
N ILE A 309 0.29 28.32 35.22
CA ILE A 309 -1.16 28.21 35.38
C ILE A 309 -1.53 26.73 35.28
N LYS A 310 -2.03 26.20 36.41
CA LYS A 310 -2.93 25.05 36.47
C LYS A 310 -4.29 25.43 35.89
N LEU A 311 -4.91 24.50 35.17
CA LEU A 311 -6.27 23.99 35.44
C LEU A 311 -6.45 22.65 34.72
#